data_AF-A0A946HCT1-F1
#
_entry.id   AF-A0A946HCT1-F1
#
_cell.length_a   1.000
_cell.length_b   1.000
_cell.length_c   1.000
_cell.angle_alpha   90.00
_cell.angle_beta   90.00
_cell.angle_gamma   90.00
#
_symmetry.space_group_name_H-M   'P 1'
#
loop_
_entity.id
_entity.type
_entity.pdbx_description
1 polymer ?
#
loop_
_entity_poly.entity_id
_entity_poly.type
_entity_poly.pdbx_seq_one_letter_code
_entity_poly.pdbx_strand_id
1 'polypeptide(L)'
;LLLEDEVDGVHQGGFVPLPIETPTGTMRGRFHPDGSLYLSGLFGWSSDKTEPGGFYRVRKTDSPLPYPLQVRALTDGLLITFNQQVTTPLESLAASFQLEGWNYRWSSNYGSPKLDLDQGDEGTTDLAIDSATLSADGHQVRLMIPTMKPAMQMHLNWGLQFEESGPAESFVHFTVHKLAELREGQ
;
A
#
# COMPACT_ATOMS: atom_id res chain seq x y z
N LEU A 1 -6.20 -4.33 -4.19
CA LEU A 1 -7.22 -3.34 -3.77
C LEU A 1 -6.70 -1.96 -4.14
N LEU A 2 -7.55 -1.09 -4.70
CA LEU A 2 -7.20 0.31 -4.96
C LEU A 2 -7.77 1.18 -3.84
N LEU A 3 -6.96 2.12 -3.37
CA LEU A 3 -7.31 3.13 -2.38
C LEU A 3 -7.38 4.47 -3.10
N GLU A 4 -8.44 5.23 -2.87
CA GLU A 4 -8.60 6.58 -3.41
C GLU A 4 -8.40 7.60 -2.30
N ASP A 5 -7.70 8.69 -2.62
CA ASP A 5 -7.53 9.86 -1.77
C ASP A 5 -7.68 11.13 -2.61
N GLU A 6 -8.21 12.18 -2.00
CA GLU A 6 -8.40 13.48 -2.66
C GLU A 6 -8.12 14.60 -1.66
N VAL A 7 -7.21 15.50 -2.05
CA VAL A 7 -6.83 16.66 -1.24
C VAL A 7 -7.04 17.91 -2.07
N ASP A 8 -8.02 18.73 -1.67
CA ASP A 8 -8.41 19.98 -2.35
C ASP A 8 -8.60 19.82 -3.88
N GLY A 9 -9.34 18.78 -4.30
CA GLY A 9 -9.59 18.50 -5.72
C GLY A 9 -8.45 17.79 -6.46
N VAL A 10 -7.34 17.48 -5.78
CA VAL A 10 -6.22 16.72 -6.36
C VAL A 10 -6.37 15.25 -5.96
N HIS A 11 -6.64 14.40 -6.95
CA HIS A 11 -6.68 12.95 -6.75
C HIS A 11 -5.29 12.37 -6.60
N GLN A 12 -5.17 11.43 -5.67
CA GLN A 12 -4.03 10.53 -5.52
C GLN A 12 -4.55 9.16 -5.07
N GLY A 13 -3.71 8.13 -5.05
CA GLY A 13 -4.21 6.80 -4.79
C GLY A 13 -3.15 5.79 -4.41
N GLY A 14 -3.63 4.65 -3.95
CA GLY A 14 -2.81 3.56 -3.47
C GLY A 14 -3.23 2.20 -4.02
N PHE A 15 -2.29 1.28 -4.00
CA PHE A 15 -2.45 -0.13 -4.31
C PHE A 15 -2.04 -0.95 -3.08
N VAL A 16 -2.92 -1.87 -2.72
CA VAL A 16 -2.66 -2.91 -1.71
C VAL A 16 -2.69 -4.27 -2.41
N PRO A 17 -1.64 -5.10 -2.27
CA PRO A 17 -1.65 -6.44 -2.82
C PRO A 17 -2.69 -7.30 -2.11
N LEU A 18 -3.42 -8.11 -2.87
CA LEU A 18 -4.23 -9.18 -2.31
C LEU A 18 -3.41 -10.47 -2.38
N PRO A 19 -3.58 -11.42 -1.44
CA PRO A 19 -2.82 -12.68 -1.41
C PRO A 19 -3.33 -13.66 -2.49
N ILE A 20 -3.25 -13.24 -3.75
CA ILE A 20 -3.67 -14.00 -4.93
C ILE A 20 -2.41 -14.31 -5.73
N GLU A 21 -1.89 -15.51 -5.55
CA GLU A 21 -0.74 -16.01 -6.31
C GLU A 21 -1.17 -17.00 -7.38
N THR A 22 -0.63 -16.82 -8.57
CA THR A 22 -0.86 -17.72 -9.71
C THR A 22 0.46 -18.10 -10.36
N PRO A 23 0.65 -19.36 -10.78
CA PRO A 23 1.88 -19.81 -11.45
C PRO A 23 2.21 -19.16 -12.81
N THR A 24 1.25 -18.43 -13.40
CA THR A 24 1.40 -17.69 -14.68
C THR A 24 1.17 -16.20 -14.47
N GLY A 25 1.70 -15.36 -15.37
CA GLY A 25 1.28 -13.95 -15.44
C GLY A 25 -0.19 -13.84 -15.87
N THR A 26 -1.04 -13.29 -15.03
CA THR A 26 -2.48 -13.17 -15.32
C THR A 26 -2.75 -11.92 -16.15
N MET A 27 -3.52 -12.07 -17.23
CA MET A 27 -3.85 -10.94 -18.13
C MET A 27 -5.36 -10.71 -18.31
N ARG A 28 -6.20 -11.62 -17.80
CA ARG A 28 -7.67 -11.54 -17.90
C ARG A 28 -8.31 -11.99 -16.61
N GLY A 29 -9.31 -11.23 -16.16
CA GLY A 29 -10.17 -11.57 -15.02
C GLY A 29 -11.64 -11.35 -15.32
N ARG A 30 -12.51 -12.23 -14.82
CA ARG A 30 -13.97 -12.11 -14.88
C ARG A 30 -14.59 -12.62 -13.58
N PHE A 31 -15.48 -11.84 -12.98
CA PHE A 31 -16.34 -12.34 -11.93
C PHE A 31 -17.48 -13.17 -12.53
N HIS A 32 -17.69 -14.35 -11.95
CA HIS A 32 -18.86 -15.17 -12.20
C HIS A 32 -20.01 -14.72 -11.27
N PRO A 33 -21.30 -14.93 -11.63
CA PRO A 33 -22.43 -14.55 -10.77
C PRO A 33 -22.43 -15.17 -9.37
N ASP A 34 -21.66 -16.24 -9.13
CA ASP A 34 -21.48 -16.83 -7.80
C ASP A 34 -20.44 -16.10 -6.93
N GLY A 35 -19.85 -15.01 -7.43
CA GLY A 35 -18.84 -14.21 -6.73
C GLY A 35 -17.39 -14.70 -6.91
N SER A 36 -17.15 -15.81 -7.60
CA SER A 36 -15.78 -16.27 -7.88
C SER A 36 -15.12 -15.39 -8.95
N LEU A 37 -13.83 -15.11 -8.78
CA LEU A 37 -13.00 -14.47 -9.80
C LEU A 37 -12.29 -15.56 -10.61
N TYR A 38 -12.58 -15.62 -11.91
CA TYR A 38 -11.87 -16.48 -12.84
C TYR A 38 -10.75 -15.69 -13.52
N LEU A 39 -9.54 -16.25 -13.52
CA LEU A 39 -8.34 -15.67 -14.08
C LEU A 39 -7.80 -16.56 -15.20
N SER A 40 -7.24 -15.95 -16.24
CA SER A 40 -6.42 -16.65 -17.23
C SER A 40 -5.07 -15.96 -17.36
N GLY A 41 -4.02 -16.78 -17.46
CA GLY A 41 -2.65 -16.31 -17.55
C GLY A 41 -1.81 -17.15 -18.50
N LEU A 42 -0.68 -16.59 -18.92
CA LEU A 42 0.32 -17.25 -19.74
C LEU A 42 1.72 -16.72 -19.44
N PHE A 43 2.74 -17.48 -19.84
CA PHE A 43 4.14 -17.09 -19.68
C PHE A 43 4.45 -15.79 -20.47
N GLY A 44 5.08 -14.82 -19.82
CA GLY A 44 5.45 -13.54 -20.43
C GLY A 44 4.58 -12.34 -20.04
N TRP A 45 3.50 -12.54 -19.27
CA TRP A 45 2.73 -11.46 -18.63
C TRP A 45 3.13 -11.19 -17.17
N SER A 46 4.14 -11.89 -16.68
CA SER A 46 4.86 -11.55 -15.45
C SER A 46 6.32 -11.99 -15.61
N SER A 47 7.24 -11.28 -14.99
CA SER A 47 8.67 -11.57 -15.07
C SER A 47 9.10 -12.76 -14.21
N ASP A 48 8.28 -13.14 -13.21
CA ASP A 48 8.60 -14.14 -12.19
C ASP A 48 7.74 -15.43 -12.29
N LYS A 49 6.82 -15.52 -13.26
CA LYS A 49 5.88 -16.65 -13.40
C LYS A 49 6.23 -17.49 -14.62
N THR A 50 6.56 -18.77 -14.42
CA THR A 50 7.20 -19.62 -15.44
C THR A 50 6.29 -20.62 -16.14
N GLU A 51 5.08 -20.87 -15.62
CA GLU A 51 4.17 -21.82 -16.26
C GLU A 51 3.67 -21.27 -17.61
N PRO A 52 3.48 -22.12 -18.64
CA PRO A 52 3.17 -21.68 -20.00
C PRO A 52 1.76 -21.08 -20.12
N GLY A 53 0.81 -21.56 -19.32
CA GLY A 53 -0.59 -21.15 -19.38
C GLY A 53 -1.40 -21.68 -18.20
N GLY A 54 -2.48 -20.97 -17.86
CA GLY A 54 -3.27 -21.28 -16.68
C GLY A 54 -4.67 -20.70 -16.71
N PHE A 55 -5.60 -21.42 -16.09
CA PHE A 55 -6.96 -20.98 -15.81
C PHE A 55 -7.27 -21.26 -14.33
N TYR A 56 -7.56 -20.20 -13.58
CA TYR A 56 -7.69 -20.26 -12.13
C TYR A 56 -9.04 -19.74 -11.68
N ARG A 57 -9.55 -20.31 -10.59
CA ARG A 57 -10.72 -19.80 -9.89
C ARG A 57 -10.30 -19.35 -8.50
N VAL A 58 -10.36 -18.05 -8.26
CA VAL A 58 -10.17 -17.43 -6.95
C VAL A 58 -11.53 -17.32 -6.28
N ARG A 59 -11.60 -17.76 -5.02
CA ARG A 59 -12.80 -17.70 -4.19
C ARG A 59 -12.45 -16.97 -2.91
N LYS A 60 -13.34 -16.08 -2.47
CA LYS A 60 -13.27 -15.53 -1.12
C LYS A 60 -13.48 -16.66 -0.11
N THR A 61 -12.65 -16.70 0.93
CA THR A 61 -12.84 -17.56 2.10
C THR A 61 -13.39 -16.74 3.26
N ASP A 62 -13.84 -17.41 4.32
CA ASP A 62 -14.23 -16.76 5.57
C ASP A 62 -13.02 -16.39 6.45
N SER A 63 -11.80 -16.66 5.98
CA SER A 63 -10.58 -16.29 6.70
C SER A 63 -10.45 -14.77 6.75
N PRO A 64 -10.24 -14.19 7.94
CA PRO A 64 -10.06 -12.75 8.07
C PRO A 64 -8.74 -12.35 7.39
N LEU A 65 -8.76 -11.25 6.65
CA LEU A 65 -7.59 -10.67 5.99
C LEU A 65 -7.50 -9.20 6.40
N PRO A 66 -6.40 -8.77 7.06
CA PRO A 66 -6.21 -7.38 7.40
C PRO A 66 -5.64 -6.63 6.19
N TYR A 67 -6.21 -5.47 5.89
CA TYR A 67 -5.73 -4.57 4.84
C TYR A 67 -6.14 -3.13 5.15
N PRO A 68 -5.35 -2.14 4.70
CA PRO A 68 -5.75 -0.75 4.80
C PRO A 68 -6.96 -0.47 3.90
N LEU A 69 -7.94 0.23 4.45
CA LEU A 69 -9.09 0.82 3.77
C LEU A 69 -8.79 2.22 3.24
N GLN A 70 -7.85 2.92 3.86
CA GLN A 70 -7.45 4.27 3.46
C GLN A 70 -6.02 4.57 3.92
N VAL A 71 -5.29 5.30 3.09
CA VAL A 71 -4.01 5.94 3.44
C VAL A 71 -4.13 7.41 3.07
N ARG A 72 -4.07 8.30 4.07
CA ARG A 72 -4.10 9.76 3.89
C ARG A 72 -2.71 10.32 4.13
N ALA A 73 -2.21 11.07 3.16
CA ALA A 73 -0.95 11.79 3.28
C ALA A 73 -1.18 13.16 3.94
N LEU A 74 -0.52 13.37 5.07
CA LEU A 74 -0.65 14.57 5.90
C LEU A 74 0.64 15.38 5.87
N THR A 75 0.54 16.67 6.20
CA THR A 75 1.71 17.58 6.25
C THR A 75 2.79 17.12 7.24
N ASP A 76 2.43 16.30 8.21
CA ASP A 76 3.29 15.79 9.29
C ASP A 76 3.35 14.26 9.36
N GLY A 77 2.83 13.56 8.34
CA GLY A 77 2.95 12.10 8.22
C GLY A 77 1.79 11.40 7.53
N LEU A 78 1.31 10.29 8.09
CA LEU A 78 0.31 9.43 7.47
C LEU A 78 -0.81 9.07 8.46
N LEU A 79 -2.05 9.04 7.99
CA LEU A 79 -3.17 8.41 8.70
C LEU A 79 -3.65 7.20 7.89
N ILE A 80 -3.61 6.03 8.52
CA ILE A 80 -3.94 4.75 7.88
C ILE A 80 -5.14 4.15 8.60
N THR A 81 -6.19 3.84 7.87
CA THR A 81 -7.36 3.12 8.42
C THR A 81 -7.31 1.67 7.96
N PHE A 82 -7.42 0.73 8.88
CA PHE A 82 -7.49 -0.71 8.62
C PHE A 82 -8.93 -1.22 8.72
N ASN A 83 -9.20 -2.35 8.09
CA ASN A 83 -10.49 -3.06 8.20
C ASN A 83 -10.64 -3.90 9.49
N GLN A 84 -9.58 -3.97 10.31
CA GLN A 84 -9.53 -4.73 11.56
C GLN A 84 -8.82 -3.91 12.63
N GLN A 85 -9.08 -4.25 13.89
CA GLN A 85 -8.40 -3.67 15.04
C GLN A 85 -6.93 -4.12 15.08
N VAL A 86 -6.02 -3.16 15.08
CA VAL A 86 -4.59 -3.35 15.31
C VAL A 86 -4.35 -3.52 16.81
N THR A 87 -3.61 -4.56 17.16
CA THR A 87 -3.26 -4.92 18.55
C THR A 87 -1.75 -4.91 18.81
N THR A 88 -0.96 -4.44 17.83
CA THR A 88 0.48 -4.21 18.00
C THR A 88 0.73 -3.29 19.20
N PRO A 89 1.64 -3.63 20.13
CA PRO A 89 1.97 -2.77 21.27
C PRO A 89 2.45 -1.38 20.82
N LEU A 90 2.00 -0.32 21.50
CA LEU A 90 2.30 1.07 21.10
C LEU A 90 3.80 1.37 21.03
N GLU A 91 4.59 0.78 21.93
CA GLU A 91 6.04 0.91 21.98
C GLU A 91 6.76 0.32 20.75
N SER A 92 6.12 -0.61 20.04
CA SER A 92 6.65 -1.25 18.83
C SER A 92 5.94 -0.76 17.57
N LEU A 93 4.83 -0.03 17.69
CA LEU A 93 3.95 0.31 16.58
C LEU A 93 4.68 1.12 15.50
N ALA A 94 5.52 2.10 15.86
CA ALA A 94 6.27 2.88 14.86
C ALA A 94 7.29 2.01 14.11
N ALA A 95 7.99 1.12 14.83
CA ALA A 95 8.99 0.21 14.26
C ALA A 95 8.38 -0.90 13.38
N SER A 96 7.08 -1.12 13.49
CA SER A 96 6.31 -2.03 12.63
C SER A 96 6.08 -1.49 11.21
N PHE A 97 6.53 -0.27 10.90
CA PHE A 97 6.40 0.35 9.58
C PHE A 97 7.76 0.78 9.02
N GLN A 98 7.86 0.76 7.70
CA GLN A 98 8.97 1.37 6.96
C GLN A 98 8.40 2.10 5.74
N LEU A 99 8.80 3.36 5.57
CA LEU A 99 8.34 4.21 4.47
C LEU A 99 9.50 4.64 3.60
N GLU A 100 9.40 4.33 2.31
CA GLU A 100 10.32 4.79 1.27
C GLU A 100 9.55 5.62 0.23
N GLY A 101 10.23 6.60 -0.37
CA GLY A 101 9.68 7.42 -1.44
C GLY A 101 10.68 7.65 -2.58
N TRP A 102 10.16 7.84 -3.80
CA TRP A 102 10.98 8.16 -4.97
C TRP A 102 10.16 8.84 -6.07
N ASN A 103 10.89 9.47 -6.97
CA ASN A 103 10.36 10.02 -8.21
C ASN A 103 10.87 9.24 -9.43
N TYR A 104 10.27 9.52 -10.58
CA TYR A 104 10.73 9.02 -11.87
C TYR A 104 11.12 10.19 -12.77
N ARG A 105 12.11 9.94 -13.64
CA ARG A 105 12.48 10.84 -14.71
C ARG A 105 11.47 10.72 -15.84
N TRP A 106 10.77 11.80 -16.14
CA TRP A 106 9.96 11.87 -17.33
C TRP A 106 10.85 12.08 -18.56
N SER A 107 10.90 11.09 -19.46
CA SER A 107 11.71 11.13 -20.68
C SER A 107 11.10 10.26 -21.77
N SER A 108 11.58 10.40 -23.02
CA SER A 108 11.18 9.53 -24.13
C SER A 108 11.77 8.12 -24.04
N ASN A 109 12.73 7.89 -23.15
CA ASN A 109 13.38 6.59 -23.01
C ASN A 109 12.45 5.62 -22.28
N TYR A 110 12.54 4.34 -22.65
CA TYR A 110 11.81 3.30 -21.95
C TYR A 110 12.41 3.10 -20.55
N GLY A 111 11.56 3.26 -19.54
CA GLY A 111 11.93 3.12 -18.13
C GLY A 111 12.56 4.37 -17.52
N SER A 112 12.60 4.38 -16.19
CA SER A 112 13.31 5.36 -15.39
C SER A 112 13.92 4.65 -14.19
N PRO A 113 15.14 5.02 -13.75
CA PRO A 113 15.55 4.69 -12.39
C PRO A 113 14.55 5.28 -11.38
N LYS A 114 14.52 4.70 -10.19
CA LYS A 114 13.96 5.40 -9.03
C LYS A 114 14.90 6.55 -8.70
N LEU A 115 14.37 7.75 -8.51
CA LEU A 115 15.13 8.92 -8.14
C LEU A 115 14.85 9.28 -6.69
N ASP A 116 15.91 9.45 -5.91
CA ASP A 116 15.84 9.96 -4.54
C ASP A 116 15.13 11.33 -4.51
N LEU A 117 14.26 11.54 -3.53
CA LEU A 117 13.43 12.73 -3.39
C LEU A 117 14.21 13.99 -3.02
N ASP A 118 15.37 13.83 -2.38
CA ASP A 118 16.18 14.95 -1.88
C ASP A 118 17.35 15.27 -2.80
N GLN A 119 18.06 14.25 -3.26
CA GLN A 119 19.26 14.38 -4.10
C GLN A 119 18.91 14.40 -5.60
N GLY A 120 17.83 13.70 -6.00
CA GLY A 120 17.45 13.55 -7.40
C GLY A 120 18.28 12.54 -8.20
N ASP A 121 19.27 11.91 -7.56
CA ASP A 121 20.08 10.84 -8.13
C ASP A 121 19.38 9.48 -8.03
N GLU A 122 19.92 8.45 -8.67
CA GLU A 122 19.35 7.10 -8.64
C GLU A 122 19.32 6.54 -7.20
N GLY A 123 18.11 6.25 -6.69
CA GLY A 123 17.91 5.81 -5.32
C GLY A 123 16.46 5.95 -4.83
N THR A 124 16.29 5.75 -3.53
CA THR A 124 15.05 5.93 -2.78
C THR A 124 15.36 6.70 -1.50
N THR A 125 14.41 7.52 -1.06
CA THR A 125 14.51 8.26 0.20
C THR A 125 13.77 7.50 1.30
N ASP A 126 14.48 7.14 2.36
CA ASP A 126 13.88 6.65 3.60
C ASP A 126 13.23 7.82 4.36
N LEU A 127 11.94 7.71 4.66
CA LEU A 127 11.19 8.68 5.45
C LEU A 127 11.04 8.15 6.88
N ALA A 128 11.83 8.71 7.80
CA ALA A 128 11.85 8.29 9.20
C ALA A 128 10.49 8.49 9.88
N ILE A 129 10.02 7.43 10.54
CA ILE A 129 8.79 7.44 11.34
C ILE A 129 9.21 7.67 12.79
N ASP A 130 8.93 8.87 13.30
CA ASP A 130 9.36 9.29 14.64
C ASP A 130 8.51 8.67 15.75
N SER A 131 7.21 8.55 15.50
CA SER A 131 6.27 7.94 16.45
C SER A 131 5.01 7.47 15.74
N ALA A 132 4.25 6.62 16.42
CA ALA A 132 2.95 6.17 15.97
C ALA A 132 1.93 6.24 17.11
N THR A 133 0.70 6.60 16.79
CA THR A 133 -0.44 6.50 17.71
C THR A 133 -1.53 5.64 17.11
N LEU A 134 -2.33 5.04 17.98
CA LEU A 134 -3.47 4.21 17.61
C LEU A 134 -4.75 4.87 18.11
N SER A 135 -5.80 4.88 17.28
CA SER A 135 -7.13 5.34 17.68
C SER A 135 -7.71 4.47 18.80
N ALA A 136 -8.67 5.03 19.54
CA ALA A 136 -9.32 4.32 20.65
C ALA A 136 -10.06 3.04 20.20
N ASP A 137 -10.51 2.99 18.95
CA ASP A 137 -11.17 1.81 18.36
C ASP A 137 -10.21 0.83 17.69
N GLY A 138 -8.89 1.12 17.70
CA GLY A 138 -7.86 0.26 17.13
C GLY A 138 -7.80 0.22 15.60
N HIS A 139 -8.63 0.96 14.87
CA HIS A 139 -8.70 0.85 13.41
C HIS A 139 -7.82 1.86 12.68
N GLN A 140 -7.35 2.92 13.35
CA GLN A 140 -6.56 3.95 12.72
C GLN A 140 -5.19 4.08 13.37
N VAL A 141 -4.16 4.02 12.52
CA VAL A 141 -2.77 4.30 12.90
C VAL A 141 -2.37 5.65 12.33
N ARG A 142 -1.90 6.54 13.20
CA ARG A 142 -1.25 7.79 12.78
C ARG A 142 0.26 7.64 12.93
N LEU A 143 0.98 7.81 11.83
CA LEU A 143 2.43 7.85 11.79
C LEU A 143 2.90 9.30 11.71
N MET A 144 3.80 9.69 12.59
CA MET A 144 4.45 11.01 12.56
C MET A 144 5.74 10.91 11.77
N ILE A 145 5.81 11.65 10.66
CA ILE A 145 6.93 11.69 9.73
C ILE A 145 7.21 13.18 9.45
N PRO A 146 8.07 13.86 10.24
CA PRO A 146 8.26 15.31 10.09
C PRO A 146 8.82 15.73 8.74
N THR A 147 9.46 14.82 8.03
CA THR A 147 10.05 15.04 6.71
C THR A 147 9.09 14.67 5.56
N MET A 148 7.80 14.46 5.86
CA MET A 148 6.79 14.10 4.86
C MET A 148 6.73 15.12 3.73
N LYS A 149 6.70 14.63 2.49
CA LYS A 149 6.77 15.45 1.27
C LYS A 149 6.06 14.76 0.10
N PRO A 150 5.67 15.49 -0.95
CA PRO A 150 5.14 14.87 -2.17
C PRO A 150 6.14 13.94 -2.85
N ALA A 151 5.64 12.85 -3.45
CA ALA A 151 6.42 11.88 -4.21
C ALA A 151 5.55 11.22 -5.29
N MET A 152 6.12 10.90 -6.45
CA MET A 152 5.42 10.14 -7.49
C MET A 152 5.03 8.75 -6.98
N GLN A 153 5.89 8.14 -6.17
CA GLN A 153 5.65 6.84 -5.57
C GLN A 153 6.21 6.78 -4.16
N MET A 154 5.43 6.22 -3.26
CA MET A 154 5.82 5.78 -1.93
C MET A 154 5.56 4.29 -1.79
N HIS A 155 6.30 3.67 -0.87
CA HIS A 155 6.15 2.28 -0.46
C HIS A 155 6.17 2.22 1.05
N LEU A 156 5.03 1.87 1.62
CA LEU A 156 4.87 1.65 3.06
C LEU A 156 4.78 0.16 3.32
N ASN A 157 5.84 -0.43 3.88
CA ASN A 157 5.80 -1.76 4.45
C ASN A 157 5.21 -1.72 5.86
N TRP A 158 4.48 -2.75 6.23
CA TRP A 158 3.98 -2.93 7.60
C TRP A 158 3.97 -4.39 8.02
N GLY A 159 4.26 -4.61 9.31
CA GLY A 159 4.13 -5.90 10.00
C GLY A 159 3.45 -5.71 11.34
N LEU A 160 2.20 -6.11 11.47
CA LEU A 160 1.31 -5.77 12.57
C LEU A 160 0.63 -7.01 13.16
N GLN A 161 0.14 -6.85 14.39
CA GLN A 161 -0.80 -7.77 15.03
C GLN A 161 -2.22 -7.21 14.89
N PHE A 162 -3.17 -8.09 14.59
CA PHE A 162 -4.59 -7.77 14.52
C PHE A 162 -5.40 -8.68 15.45
N GLU A 163 -6.50 -8.16 15.99
CA GLU A 163 -7.39 -8.90 16.89
C GLU A 163 -7.94 -10.18 16.23
N GLU A 164 -8.40 -10.10 14.98
CA GLU A 164 -9.05 -11.23 14.30
C GLU A 164 -8.06 -12.12 13.52
N SER A 165 -7.11 -11.51 12.81
CA SER A 165 -6.18 -12.23 11.93
C SER A 165 -4.85 -12.62 12.59
N GLY A 166 -4.53 -12.08 13.77
CA GLY A 166 -3.22 -12.26 14.39
C GLY A 166 -2.09 -11.54 13.62
N PRO A 167 -0.86 -12.09 13.57
CA PRO A 167 0.26 -11.48 12.86
C PRO A 167 0.01 -11.45 11.35
N ALA A 168 0.21 -10.28 10.75
CA ALA A 168 0.16 -10.12 9.30
C ALA A 168 1.17 -9.07 8.82
N GLU A 169 1.61 -9.23 7.58
CA GLU A 169 2.50 -8.30 6.90
C GLU A 169 1.99 -8.03 5.48
N SER A 170 2.20 -6.80 5.02
CA SER A 170 1.93 -6.42 3.65
C SER A 170 2.59 -5.07 3.36
N PHE A 171 2.23 -4.48 2.23
CA PHE A 171 2.66 -3.15 1.87
C PHE A 171 1.57 -2.35 1.16
N VAL A 172 1.76 -1.04 1.07
CA VAL A 172 0.99 -0.16 0.21
C VAL A 172 1.94 0.60 -0.70
N HIS A 173 1.65 0.60 -1.99
CA HIS A 173 2.24 1.54 -2.93
C HIS A 173 1.27 2.67 -3.18
N PHE A 174 1.66 3.92 -2.99
CA PHE A 174 0.75 5.05 -3.20
C PHE A 174 1.49 6.27 -3.73
N THR A 175 0.75 7.18 -4.36
CA THR A 175 1.27 8.46 -4.85
C THR A 175 0.86 9.57 -3.90
N VAL A 176 1.72 10.58 -3.74
CA VAL A 176 1.42 11.77 -2.94
C VAL A 176 1.67 13.01 -3.79
N HIS A 177 0.60 13.59 -4.30
CA HIS A 177 0.65 14.84 -5.04
C HIS A 177 0.46 16.05 -4.13
N LYS A 178 -0.38 15.90 -3.10
CA LYS A 178 -0.66 16.94 -2.12
C LYS A 178 -0.81 16.36 -0.73
N LEU A 179 -0.37 17.13 0.27
CA LEU A 179 -0.48 16.80 1.68
C LEU A 179 -1.69 17.53 2.27
N ALA A 180 -2.50 16.83 3.06
CA ALA A 180 -3.61 17.42 3.79
C ALA A 180 -3.15 17.90 5.18
N GLU A 181 -3.79 18.94 5.70
CA GLU A 181 -3.68 19.28 7.11
C GLU A 181 -4.65 18.39 7.92
N LEU A 182 -4.21 17.90 9.08
CA LEU A 182 -5.10 17.21 9.99
C LEU A 182 -6.09 18.22 10.59
N ARG A 183 -7.36 18.15 10.21
CA ARG A 183 -8.40 18.98 10.82
C ARG A 183 -8.87 18.35 12.13
N GLU A 184 -9.08 19.17 13.16
CA GLU A 184 -9.65 18.69 14.44
C GLU A 184 -10.96 17.92 14.19
N GLY A 185 -11.03 16.68 14.70
CA GLY A 185 -12.20 15.81 14.60
C GLY A 185 -12.17 14.74 13.49
N GLN A 186 -11.04 14.53 12.82
CA GLN A 186 -10.77 13.39 11.92
C GLN A 186 -9.92 12.31 12.57
#